data_AF-A0A0C3PD21-F1
#
_entry.id   AF-A0A0C3PD21-F1
#
_cell.length_a   1.000
_cell.length_b   1.000
_cell.length_c   1.000
_cell.angle_alpha   90.00
_cell.angle_beta   90.00
_cell.angle_gamma   90.00
#
_symmetry.space_group_name_H-M   'P 1'
#
loop_
_entity.id
_entity.type
_entity.pdbx_description
1 polymer ?
#
loop_
_entity_poly.entity_id
_entity_poly.type
_entity_poly.pdbx_seq_one_letter_code
_entity_poly.pdbx_strand_id
1 'polypeptide(L)'
;LGLIAKHCSDRVAAVRSVDLGSIWSLLCKMLSGTTDHDNVSSLAIFRCIVSIAGSLIRLRRDIVTHTLPHLAFVLHRLLLITRRMRLQLGAKQSKLVAGTLPSWISPSQPLGVAESRALSPVLTHSLSQLTAHRDCRRNTKAESPAKPFAKHAGHVLLAYIDSMNDSLWVLTPEIRRELEPGQFSLCEMLGEYNRYALTAPALDSNSKTLMKSLWREYEYVGKG
;
A
#
# COMPACT_ATOMS: atom_id res chain seq x y z
N LEU A 1 2.72 -4.63 19.53
CA LEU A 1 3.20 -4.10 18.22
C LEU A 1 4.61 -3.49 18.30
N GLY A 2 4.89 -2.58 19.25
CA GLY A 2 6.22 -1.95 19.37
C GLY A 2 7.40 -2.92 19.53
N LEU A 3 7.22 -4.05 20.23
CA LEU A 3 8.24 -5.10 20.31
C LEU A 3 8.54 -5.74 18.95
N ILE A 4 7.52 -5.94 18.11
CA ILE A 4 7.68 -6.50 16.76
C ILE A 4 8.38 -5.48 15.86
N ALA A 5 8.00 -4.20 15.94
CA ALA A 5 8.69 -3.13 15.20
C ALA A 5 10.19 -3.12 15.54
N LYS A 6 10.55 -3.12 16.82
CA LYS A 6 11.95 -3.22 17.27
C LYS A 6 12.62 -4.52 16.83
N HIS A 7 11.91 -5.65 16.87
CA HIS A 7 12.45 -6.92 16.41
C HIS A 7 12.78 -6.89 14.91
N CYS A 8 11.92 -6.28 14.09
CA CYS A 8 12.13 -6.12 12.65
C CYS A 8 13.18 -5.08 12.27
N SER A 9 13.41 -4.04 13.10
CA SER A 9 14.39 -2.98 12.83
C SER A 9 15.77 -3.24 13.46
N ASP A 10 15.81 -3.70 14.70
CA ASP A 10 17.02 -3.73 15.53
C ASP A 10 17.64 -5.14 15.58
N ARG A 11 16.81 -6.19 15.41
CA ARG A 11 17.22 -7.60 15.46
C ARG A 11 16.90 -8.34 14.17
N VAL A 12 17.17 -7.68 13.05
CA VAL A 12 16.92 -8.13 11.67
C VAL A 12 17.35 -9.58 11.40
N ALA A 13 18.55 -9.96 11.88
CA ALA A 13 19.12 -11.28 11.68
C ALA A 13 18.39 -12.39 12.46
N ALA A 14 17.66 -12.02 13.52
CA ALA A 14 16.90 -12.97 14.34
C ALA A 14 15.53 -13.31 13.73
N VAL A 15 14.98 -12.44 12.87
CA VAL A 15 13.74 -12.73 12.14
C VAL A 15 13.98 -13.96 11.25
N ARG A 16 13.06 -14.91 11.20
CA ARG A 16 13.16 -16.08 10.31
C ARG A 16 11.95 -16.15 9.41
N SER A 17 12.04 -16.96 8.36
CA SER A 17 10.91 -17.20 7.44
C SER A 17 9.66 -17.68 8.19
N VAL A 18 9.84 -18.49 9.25
CA VAL A 18 8.74 -18.98 10.11
C VAL A 18 8.01 -17.87 10.86
N ASP A 19 8.68 -16.76 11.18
CA ASP A 19 8.09 -15.65 11.93
C ASP A 19 7.20 -14.77 11.04
N LEU A 20 7.48 -14.71 9.73
CA LEU A 20 6.76 -13.86 8.79
C LEU A 20 5.27 -14.19 8.72
N GLY A 21 4.89 -15.47 8.77
CA GLY A 21 3.48 -15.86 8.74
C GLY A 21 2.70 -15.23 9.89
N SER A 22 3.27 -15.28 11.10
CA SER A 22 2.68 -14.68 12.31
C SER A 22 2.66 -13.15 12.26
N ILE A 23 3.74 -12.53 11.78
CA ILE A 23 3.82 -11.07 11.62
C ILE A 23 2.76 -10.60 10.61
N TRP A 24 2.69 -11.22 9.43
CA TRP A 24 1.70 -10.86 8.42
C TRP A 24 0.27 -11.10 8.89
N SER A 25 -0.01 -12.24 9.53
CA SER A 25 -1.33 -12.52 10.11
C SER A 25 -1.75 -11.46 11.12
N LEU A 26 -0.83 -11.04 12.00
CA LEU A 26 -1.08 -9.95 12.94
C LEU A 26 -1.37 -8.63 12.22
N LEU A 27 -0.54 -8.23 11.25
CA LEU A 27 -0.75 -6.99 10.50
C LEU A 27 -2.08 -7.02 9.73
N CYS A 28 -2.41 -8.13 9.10
CA CYS A 28 -3.70 -8.32 8.42
C CYS A 28 -4.87 -8.19 9.38
N LYS A 29 -4.80 -8.82 10.56
CA LYS A 29 -5.83 -8.70 11.61
C LYS A 29 -5.96 -7.27 12.10
N MET A 30 -4.84 -6.59 12.32
CA MET A 30 -4.82 -5.18 12.73
C MET A 30 -5.34 -4.23 11.65
N LEU A 31 -5.29 -4.61 10.38
CA LEU A 31 -5.80 -3.82 9.25
C LEU A 31 -7.19 -4.26 8.79
N SER A 32 -7.80 -5.23 9.47
CA SER A 32 -9.12 -5.74 9.13
C SER A 32 -10.22 -4.79 9.62
N GLY A 33 -11.30 -4.72 8.86
CA GLY A 33 -12.48 -3.93 9.22
C GLY A 33 -13.16 -4.46 10.50
N THR A 34 -13.77 -3.55 11.25
CA THR A 34 -14.54 -3.87 12.46
C THR A 34 -15.71 -2.91 12.58
N THR A 35 -16.74 -3.30 13.33
CA THR A 35 -17.88 -2.43 13.68
C THR A 35 -17.66 -1.63 14.95
N ASP A 36 -16.61 -1.96 15.71
CA ASP A 36 -16.27 -1.36 16.99
C ASP A 36 -14.92 -0.63 16.89
N HIS A 37 -14.94 0.68 17.13
CA HIS A 37 -13.80 1.56 16.95
C HIS A 37 -13.47 2.31 18.23
N ASP A 38 -12.18 2.55 18.42
CA ASP A 38 -11.68 3.47 19.44
C ASP A 38 -12.21 4.89 19.16
N ASN A 39 -12.45 5.65 20.22
CA ASN A 39 -12.91 7.04 20.10
C ASN A 39 -11.89 7.92 19.37
N VAL A 40 -10.60 7.59 19.48
CA VAL A 40 -9.45 8.36 18.98
C VAL A 40 -8.56 7.46 18.14
N SER A 41 -8.14 7.95 16.98
CA SER A 41 -7.25 7.17 16.09
C SER A 41 -5.84 7.03 16.68
N SER A 42 -5.30 5.82 16.68
CA SER A 42 -3.94 5.56 17.15
C SER A 42 -2.89 5.71 16.05
N LEU A 43 -2.29 6.90 15.97
CA LEU A 43 -1.20 7.18 15.03
C LEU A 43 0.06 6.33 15.33
N ALA A 44 0.26 5.95 16.59
CA ALA A 44 1.36 5.08 17.01
C ALA A 44 1.23 3.68 16.38
N ILE A 45 0.03 3.13 16.32
CA ILE A 45 -0.23 1.84 15.67
C ILE A 45 0.08 1.94 14.18
N PHE A 46 -0.44 2.96 13.48
CA PHE A 46 -0.17 3.18 12.06
C PHE A 46 1.35 3.23 11.78
N ARG A 47 2.08 4.07 12.52
CA ARG A 47 3.53 4.22 12.35
C ARG A 47 4.30 2.93 12.62
N CYS A 48 3.86 2.13 13.60
CA CYS A 48 4.44 0.82 13.85
C CYS A 48 4.20 -0.14 12.68
N ILE A 49 3.00 -0.18 12.10
CA ILE A 49 2.70 -1.05 10.94
C ILE A 49 3.56 -0.65 9.74
N VAL A 50 3.60 0.65 9.42
CA VAL A 50 4.43 1.19 8.33
C VAL A 50 5.92 0.89 8.57
N SER A 51 6.40 1.05 9.80
CA SER A 51 7.78 0.74 10.18
C SER A 51 8.10 -0.75 10.04
N ILE A 52 7.21 -1.65 10.46
CA ILE A 52 7.39 -3.11 10.28
C ILE A 52 7.46 -3.46 8.80
N ALA A 53 6.48 -3.00 8.00
CA ALA A 53 6.45 -3.28 6.57
C ALA A 53 7.71 -2.75 5.86
N GLY A 54 8.08 -1.49 6.11
CA GLY A 54 9.28 -0.88 5.55
C GLY A 54 10.57 -1.59 5.98
N SER A 55 10.70 -1.97 7.25
CA SER A 55 11.88 -2.68 7.76
C SER A 55 12.02 -4.07 7.16
N LEU A 56 10.92 -4.82 7.05
CA LEU A 56 10.91 -6.14 6.42
C LEU A 56 11.34 -6.05 4.96
N ILE A 57 10.76 -5.11 4.19
CA ILE A 57 11.14 -4.91 2.79
C ILE A 57 12.62 -4.52 2.69
N ARG A 58 13.10 -3.60 3.52
CA ARG A 58 14.47 -3.07 3.36
C ARG A 58 15.54 -4.05 3.82
N LEU A 59 15.30 -4.66 4.98
CA LEU A 59 16.33 -5.37 5.74
C LEU A 59 16.25 -6.89 5.55
N ARG A 60 15.11 -7.44 5.11
CA ARG A 60 14.86 -8.89 4.96
C ARG A 60 14.18 -9.27 3.65
N ARG A 61 14.66 -8.68 2.56
CA ARG A 61 14.20 -8.95 1.18
C ARG A 61 14.19 -10.43 0.84
N ASP A 62 15.21 -11.15 1.28
CA ASP A 62 15.44 -12.59 1.07
C ASP A 62 14.24 -13.45 1.46
N ILE A 63 13.55 -13.09 2.55
CA ILE A 63 12.38 -13.82 3.04
C ILE A 63 11.05 -13.16 2.60
N VAL A 64 11.02 -11.84 2.40
CA VAL A 64 9.82 -11.12 1.97
C VAL A 64 9.41 -11.48 0.53
N THR A 65 10.37 -11.78 -0.35
CA THR A 65 10.13 -12.22 -1.74
C THR A 65 9.23 -13.46 -1.84
N HIS A 66 9.19 -14.30 -0.80
CA HIS A 66 8.33 -15.47 -0.74
C HIS A 66 6.93 -15.17 -0.18
N THR A 67 6.69 -13.96 0.32
CA THR A 67 5.45 -13.54 0.98
C THR A 67 4.87 -12.24 0.40
N LEU A 68 5.23 -11.92 -0.86
CA LEU A 68 4.77 -10.71 -1.56
C LEU A 68 3.25 -10.53 -1.64
N PRO A 69 2.40 -11.58 -1.75
CA PRO A 69 0.95 -11.42 -1.68
C PRO A 69 0.49 -10.78 -0.35
N HIS A 70 1.10 -11.16 0.77
CA HIS A 70 0.76 -10.60 2.08
C HIS A 70 1.22 -9.15 2.19
N LEU A 71 2.42 -8.84 1.69
CA LEU A 71 2.90 -7.47 1.63
C LEU A 71 1.95 -6.59 0.81
N ALA A 72 1.53 -7.05 -0.36
CA ALA A 72 0.61 -6.33 -1.22
C ALA A 72 -0.75 -6.08 -0.54
N PHE A 73 -1.27 -7.07 0.18
CA PHE A 73 -2.48 -6.90 0.98
C PHE A 73 -2.32 -5.84 2.08
N VAL A 74 -1.19 -5.86 2.80
CA VAL A 74 -0.90 -4.85 3.83
C VAL A 74 -0.81 -3.45 3.22
N LEU A 75 -0.10 -3.27 2.11
CA LEU A 75 0.02 -1.99 1.42
C LEU A 75 -1.31 -1.50 0.86
N HIS A 76 -2.09 -2.40 0.26
CA HIS A 76 -3.46 -2.12 -0.20
C HIS A 76 -4.33 -1.59 0.96
N ARG A 77 -4.33 -2.28 2.10
CA ARG A 77 -5.11 -1.85 3.27
C ARG A 77 -4.60 -0.53 3.86
N LEU A 78 -3.29 -0.36 3.97
CA LEU A 78 -2.68 0.90 4.41
C LEU A 78 -3.08 2.08 3.53
N LEU A 79 -3.22 1.87 2.22
CA LEU A 79 -3.70 2.89 1.30
C LEU A 79 -5.17 3.22 1.56
N LEU A 80 -6.05 2.21 1.65
CA LEU A 80 -7.48 2.42 1.85
C LEU A 80 -7.83 3.14 3.16
N ILE A 81 -7.05 2.97 4.22
CA ILE A 81 -7.29 3.65 5.51
C ILE A 81 -6.84 5.11 5.54
N THR A 82 -6.12 5.60 4.52
CA THR A 82 -5.82 7.03 4.37
C THR A 82 -7.01 7.84 3.87
N ARG A 83 -8.07 7.17 3.41
CA ARG A 83 -9.31 7.80 2.97
C ARG A 83 -10.10 8.35 4.16
N ARG A 84 -10.95 9.34 3.88
CA ARG A 84 -11.85 9.95 4.87
C ARG A 84 -13.29 9.73 4.46
N MET A 85 -14.17 9.52 5.45
CA MET A 85 -15.60 9.46 5.18
C MET A 85 -16.10 10.83 4.73
N ARG A 86 -17.02 10.86 3.77
CA ARG A 86 -17.68 12.12 3.39
C ARG A 86 -18.61 12.60 4.51
N LEU A 87 -18.71 13.92 4.67
CA LEU A 87 -19.44 14.56 5.77
C LEU A 87 -20.97 14.39 5.70
N GLN A 88 -21.52 14.00 4.55
CA GLN A 88 -22.97 13.96 4.29
C GLN A 88 -23.53 12.53 4.22
N LEU A 89 -22.94 11.59 4.96
CA LEU A 89 -23.41 10.20 4.98
C LEU A 89 -24.52 10.01 6.03
N GLY A 90 -25.60 9.35 5.62
CA GLY A 90 -26.66 8.95 6.55
C GLY A 90 -26.16 7.87 7.51
N ALA A 91 -26.73 7.77 8.72
CA ALA A 91 -26.25 6.89 9.80
C ALA A 91 -25.99 5.43 9.36
N LYS A 92 -26.83 4.85 8.50
CA LYS A 92 -26.64 3.50 7.96
C LYS A 92 -25.42 3.39 7.04
N GLN A 93 -25.23 4.36 6.15
CA GLN A 93 -24.06 4.42 5.28
C GLN A 93 -22.80 4.65 6.11
N SER A 94 -22.86 5.58 7.07
CA SER A 94 -21.74 5.85 7.97
C SER A 94 -21.30 4.61 8.73
N LYS A 95 -22.25 3.83 9.28
CA LYS A 95 -21.94 2.58 9.98
C LYS A 95 -21.35 1.52 9.04
N LEU A 96 -21.90 1.36 7.84
CA LEU A 96 -21.39 0.40 6.84
C LEU A 96 -19.95 0.72 6.45
N VAL A 97 -19.69 1.99 6.19
CA VAL A 97 -18.42 2.52 5.72
C VAL A 97 -17.37 2.46 6.83
N ALA A 98 -17.73 2.91 8.05
CA ALA A 98 -16.90 2.77 9.24
C ALA A 98 -16.50 1.30 9.48
N GLY A 99 -17.42 0.36 9.24
CA GLY A 99 -17.19 -1.09 9.29
C GLY A 99 -15.97 -1.61 8.51
N THR A 100 -15.47 -0.84 7.53
CA THR A 100 -14.31 -1.20 6.73
C THR A 100 -12.98 -0.72 7.31
N LEU A 101 -13.02 0.15 8.33
CA LEU A 101 -11.84 0.67 9.03
C LEU A 101 -11.40 -0.28 10.16
N PRO A 102 -10.10 -0.32 10.49
CA PRO A 102 -9.60 -0.97 11.70
C PRO A 102 -10.17 -0.39 12.99
N SER A 103 -10.12 -1.19 14.07
CA SER A 103 -10.61 -0.77 15.40
C SER A 103 -9.90 0.45 15.93
N TRP A 104 -8.61 0.57 15.66
CA TRP A 104 -7.77 1.67 16.14
C TRP A 104 -7.89 2.95 15.30
N ILE A 105 -8.78 2.98 14.29
CA ILE A 105 -9.08 4.18 13.50
C ILE A 105 -10.50 4.62 13.80
N SER A 106 -10.60 5.83 14.35
CA SER A 106 -11.86 6.53 14.57
C SER A 106 -12.34 7.17 13.27
N PRO A 107 -13.58 6.89 12.82
CA PRO A 107 -14.18 7.55 11.65
C PRO A 107 -14.23 9.07 11.74
N SER A 108 -14.38 9.61 12.96
CA SER A 108 -14.40 11.05 13.24
C SER A 108 -13.00 11.69 13.25
N GLN A 109 -11.95 10.90 13.37
CA GLN A 109 -10.57 11.37 13.40
C GLN A 109 -9.71 10.54 12.43
N PRO A 110 -9.96 10.62 11.11
CA PRO A 110 -9.24 9.82 10.15
C PRO A 110 -7.76 10.24 10.05
N LEU A 111 -6.95 9.40 9.39
CA LEU A 111 -5.53 9.68 9.19
C LEU A 111 -5.29 10.99 8.43
N GLY A 112 -4.14 11.62 8.71
CA GLY A 112 -3.75 12.91 8.18
C GLY A 112 -2.68 12.83 7.09
N VAL A 113 -2.30 14.01 6.63
CA VAL A 113 -1.23 14.23 5.65
C VAL A 113 0.10 13.64 6.16
N ALA A 114 0.38 13.75 7.45
CA ALA A 114 1.60 13.21 8.05
C ALA A 114 1.70 11.68 7.93
N GLU A 115 0.58 10.97 8.06
CA GLU A 115 0.52 9.52 7.94
C GLU A 115 0.67 9.08 6.47
N SER A 116 0.04 9.80 5.53
CA SER A 116 0.23 9.58 4.09
C SER A 116 1.68 9.81 3.67
N ARG A 117 2.32 10.87 4.20
CA ARG A 117 3.75 11.13 4.02
C ARG A 117 4.62 10.00 4.55
N ALA A 118 4.28 9.42 5.70
CA ALA A 118 5.03 8.31 6.27
C ALA A 118 4.89 7.01 5.45
N LEU A 119 3.75 6.81 4.76
CA LEU A 119 3.54 5.66 3.87
C LEU A 119 4.30 5.77 2.55
N SER A 120 4.47 7.00 2.03
CA SER A 120 5.06 7.25 0.70
C SER A 120 6.46 6.64 0.50
N PRO A 121 7.43 6.73 1.45
CA PRO A 121 8.73 6.05 1.36
C PRO A 121 8.66 4.52 1.29
N VAL A 122 7.61 3.91 1.84
CA VAL A 122 7.41 2.46 1.74
C VAL A 122 7.00 2.09 0.33
N LEU A 123 6.06 2.85 -0.26
CA LEU A 123 5.60 2.65 -1.63
C LEU A 123 6.66 3.00 -2.69
N THR A 124 7.62 3.87 -2.37
CA THR A 124 8.72 4.26 -3.26
C THR A 124 10.00 3.46 -2.98
N HIS A 125 10.80 3.95 -2.03
CA HIS A 125 12.17 3.51 -1.80
C HIS A 125 12.25 2.08 -1.28
N SER A 126 11.28 1.64 -0.50
CA SER A 126 11.28 0.26 0.01
C SER A 126 10.88 -0.71 -1.10
N LEU A 127 9.85 -0.42 -1.90
CA LEU A 127 9.48 -1.33 -2.98
C LEU A 127 10.51 -1.38 -4.12
N SER A 128 11.20 -0.28 -4.45
CA SER A 128 12.30 -0.31 -5.45
C SER A 128 13.49 -1.17 -5.02
N GLN A 129 13.65 -1.38 -3.72
CA GLN A 129 14.64 -2.31 -3.19
C GLN A 129 14.31 -3.78 -3.49
N LEU A 130 13.03 -4.13 -3.72
CA LEU A 130 12.63 -5.45 -4.20
C LEU A 130 12.97 -5.67 -5.68
N THR A 131 13.34 -4.62 -6.41
CA THR A 131 13.67 -4.67 -7.84
C THR A 131 15.18 -4.67 -8.10
N ALA A 132 15.99 -4.21 -7.14
CA ALA A 132 17.41 -3.91 -7.32
C ALA A 132 18.39 -5.10 -7.16
N HIS A 133 17.99 -6.36 -7.38
CA HIS A 133 18.94 -7.47 -7.28
C HIS A 133 18.73 -8.54 -8.37
N ARG A 134 19.45 -8.38 -9.48
CA ARG A 134 19.93 -9.49 -10.34
C ARG A 134 21.17 -9.16 -11.20
N ASP A 135 21.62 -7.91 -11.28
CA ASP A 135 22.71 -7.53 -12.18
C ASP A 135 24.13 -7.64 -11.61
N CYS A 136 24.47 -8.78 -10.99
CA CYS A 136 25.89 -9.07 -10.72
C CYS A 136 26.39 -10.43 -11.22
N ARG A 137 25.54 -11.27 -11.87
CA ARG A 137 26.02 -12.46 -12.56
C ARG A 137 25.21 -12.79 -13.82
N ARG A 138 25.91 -12.67 -14.95
CA ARG A 138 25.65 -13.17 -16.33
C ARG A 138 24.81 -12.32 -17.29
N ASN A 139 25.54 -11.77 -18.26
CA ASN A 139 25.10 -11.51 -19.63
C ASN A 139 24.31 -12.70 -20.21
N THR A 140 22.99 -12.58 -20.32
CA THR A 140 22.17 -13.23 -21.35
C THR A 140 20.93 -12.39 -21.62
N LYS A 141 20.89 -11.76 -22.80
CA LYS A 141 19.72 -11.51 -23.66
C LYS A 141 18.37 -11.24 -22.95
N ALA A 142 18.05 -9.95 -22.81
CA ALA A 142 16.73 -9.33 -22.89
C ALA A 142 15.50 -10.19 -22.49
N GLU A 143 15.41 -10.57 -21.23
CA GLU A 143 14.12 -10.72 -20.55
C GLU A 143 14.09 -9.63 -19.49
N SER A 144 13.21 -8.63 -19.65
CA SER A 144 12.96 -7.64 -18.60
C SER A 144 12.62 -8.42 -17.32
N PRO A 145 13.49 -8.42 -16.29
CA PRO A 145 13.31 -9.25 -15.13
C PRO A 145 12.00 -8.80 -14.50
N ALA A 146 10.98 -9.64 -14.57
CA ALA A 146 9.70 -9.39 -13.93
C ALA A 146 10.00 -9.08 -12.46
N LYS A 147 9.93 -7.78 -12.13
CA LYS A 147 10.10 -7.27 -10.76
C LYS A 147 9.22 -8.17 -9.88
N PRO A 148 9.75 -8.88 -8.86
CA PRO A 148 8.98 -9.90 -8.13
C PRO A 148 7.63 -9.38 -7.62
N PHE A 149 7.59 -8.08 -7.31
CA PHE A 149 6.40 -7.38 -6.85
C PHE A 149 5.47 -6.84 -7.97
N ALA A 150 5.87 -6.79 -9.24
CA ALA A 150 5.07 -6.20 -10.34
C ALA A 150 3.67 -6.81 -10.46
N LYS A 151 3.56 -8.13 -10.32
CA LYS A 151 2.29 -8.86 -10.35
C LYS A 151 1.34 -8.44 -9.22
N HIS A 152 1.90 -7.92 -8.13
CA HIS A 152 1.15 -7.49 -6.95
C HIS A 152 0.98 -5.97 -6.89
N ALA A 153 1.87 -5.19 -7.52
CA ALA A 153 1.81 -3.74 -7.59
C ALA A 153 0.47 -3.26 -8.17
N GLY A 154 -0.07 -3.99 -9.15
CA GLY A 154 -1.39 -3.72 -9.71
C GLY A 154 -2.51 -3.72 -8.67
N HIS A 155 -2.48 -4.64 -7.70
CA HIS A 155 -3.49 -4.70 -6.64
C HIS A 155 -3.40 -3.49 -5.71
N VAL A 156 -2.19 -3.03 -5.39
CA VAL A 156 -1.99 -1.82 -4.57
C VAL A 156 -2.44 -0.58 -5.33
N LEU A 157 -2.16 -0.51 -6.63
CA LEU A 157 -2.59 0.59 -7.49
C LEU A 157 -4.11 0.64 -7.66
N LEU A 158 -4.76 -0.52 -7.78
CA LEU A 158 -6.23 -0.61 -7.80
C LEU A 158 -6.84 -0.04 -6.52
N ALA A 159 -6.25 -0.29 -5.35
CA ALA A 159 -6.70 0.31 -4.09
C ALA A 159 -6.77 1.85 -4.17
N TYR A 160 -5.79 2.46 -4.84
CA TYR A 160 -5.78 3.90 -5.08
C TYR A 160 -6.86 4.34 -6.07
N ILE A 161 -7.02 3.63 -7.18
CA ILE A 161 -8.06 3.96 -8.16
C ILE A 161 -9.46 3.82 -7.54
N ASP A 162 -9.71 2.74 -6.80
CA ASP A 162 -10.95 2.51 -6.08
C ASP A 162 -11.17 3.60 -5.04
N SER A 163 -10.13 4.04 -4.33
CA SER A 163 -10.22 5.15 -3.37
C SER A 163 -10.68 6.47 -4.00
N MET A 164 -10.33 6.68 -5.26
CA MET A 164 -10.66 7.87 -6.03
C MET A 164 -12.04 7.79 -6.69
N ASN A 165 -12.52 6.58 -6.97
CA ASN A 165 -13.82 6.30 -7.57
C ASN A 165 -14.96 6.14 -6.54
N ASP A 166 -14.62 5.92 -5.26
CA ASP A 166 -15.61 5.66 -4.21
C ASP A 166 -16.47 6.89 -3.88
N SER A 167 -17.79 6.70 -3.88
CA SER A 167 -18.76 7.78 -3.62
C SER A 167 -18.94 8.09 -2.13
N LEU A 168 -18.55 7.18 -1.23
CA LEU A 168 -18.72 7.30 0.21
C LEU A 168 -17.43 7.77 0.90
N TRP A 169 -16.30 7.51 0.27
CA TRP A 169 -14.99 7.96 0.70
C TRP A 169 -14.52 9.20 -0.07
N VAL A 170 -13.54 9.90 0.51
CA VAL A 170 -12.80 10.95 -0.17
C VAL A 170 -11.31 10.79 0.13
N LEU A 171 -10.50 10.89 -0.91
CA LEU A 171 -9.06 11.04 -0.79
C LEU A 171 -8.73 12.50 -1.07
N THR A 172 -8.33 13.25 -0.04
CA THR A 172 -8.18 14.70 -0.16
C THR A 172 -6.99 15.06 -1.07
N PRO A 173 -7.00 16.25 -1.72
CA PRO A 173 -5.90 16.69 -2.56
C PRO A 173 -4.53 16.62 -1.90
N GLU A 174 -4.45 16.96 -0.61
CA GLU A 174 -3.20 16.97 0.16
C GLU A 174 -2.67 15.57 0.38
N ILE A 175 -3.55 14.60 0.67
CA ILE A 175 -3.18 13.20 0.82
C ILE A 175 -2.70 12.63 -0.52
N ARG A 176 -3.40 12.94 -1.62
CA ARG A 176 -3.01 12.51 -2.97
C ARG A 176 -1.59 12.95 -3.31
N ARG A 177 -1.27 14.23 -3.04
CA ARG A 177 0.06 14.80 -3.26
C ARG A 177 1.16 14.07 -2.47
N GLU A 178 0.92 13.71 -1.22
CA GLU A 178 1.92 12.97 -0.43
C GLU A 178 2.10 11.52 -0.93
N LEU A 179 1.05 10.90 -1.48
CA LEU A 179 1.08 9.53 -2.00
C LEU A 179 1.57 9.44 -3.46
N GLU A 180 1.59 10.54 -4.20
CA GLU A 180 1.93 10.60 -5.62
C GLU A 180 3.28 9.94 -5.95
N PRO A 181 4.39 10.19 -5.22
CA PRO A 181 5.66 9.50 -5.50
C PRO A 181 5.51 7.98 -5.44
N GLY A 182 4.74 7.48 -4.47
CA GLY A 182 4.44 6.06 -4.30
C GLY A 182 3.64 5.48 -5.45
N GLN A 183 2.66 6.23 -5.96
CA GLN A 183 1.86 5.82 -7.12
C GLN A 183 2.71 5.71 -8.37
N PHE A 184 3.61 6.67 -8.61
CA PHE A 184 4.51 6.64 -9.75
C PHE A 184 5.48 5.46 -9.68
N SER A 185 5.99 5.15 -8.49
CA SER A 185 6.81 3.95 -8.29
C SER A 185 6.05 2.65 -8.59
N LEU A 186 4.76 2.57 -8.22
CA LEU A 186 3.91 1.44 -8.57
C LEU A 186 3.66 1.34 -10.08
N CYS A 187 3.43 2.46 -10.77
CA CYS A 187 3.31 2.50 -12.23
C CYS A 187 4.60 1.99 -12.91
N GLU A 188 5.75 2.44 -12.43
CA GLU A 188 7.07 2.03 -12.92
C GLU A 188 7.35 0.53 -12.67
N MET A 189 6.87 -0.02 -11.56
CA MET A 189 6.98 -1.46 -11.27
C MET A 189 6.07 -2.31 -12.14
N LEU A 190 4.86 -1.82 -12.38
CA LEU A 190 3.87 -2.51 -13.17
C LEU A 190 4.31 -2.60 -14.64
N GLY A 191 4.83 -1.51 -15.20
CA GLY A 191 5.21 -1.43 -16.60
C GLY A 191 4.01 -1.48 -17.55
N GLU A 192 4.27 -1.24 -18.83
CA GLU A 192 3.22 -1.05 -19.86
C GLU A 192 2.40 -2.33 -20.10
N TYR A 193 3.03 -3.49 -20.15
CA TYR A 193 2.33 -4.76 -20.41
C TYR A 193 1.29 -5.08 -19.32
N ASN A 194 1.64 -4.94 -18.04
CA ASN A 194 0.72 -5.25 -16.96
C ASN A 194 -0.36 -4.17 -16.76
N ARG A 195 -0.13 -2.94 -17.24
CA ARG A 195 -1.18 -1.90 -17.31
C ARG A 195 -2.36 -2.38 -18.15
N TYR A 196 -2.11 -2.92 -19.34
CA TYR A 196 -3.17 -3.43 -20.21
C TYR A 196 -3.94 -4.56 -19.54
N ALA A 197 -3.24 -5.49 -18.88
CA ALA A 197 -3.82 -6.58 -18.12
C ALA A 197 -4.75 -6.11 -16.98
N LEU A 198 -4.42 -5.00 -16.31
CA LEU A 198 -5.31 -4.40 -15.30
C LEU A 198 -6.53 -3.71 -15.92
N THR A 199 -6.36 -3.02 -17.05
CA THR A 199 -7.44 -2.25 -17.67
C THR A 199 -8.48 -3.11 -18.41
N ALA A 200 -8.14 -4.32 -18.85
CA ALA A 200 -9.02 -5.12 -19.71
C ALA A 200 -10.19 -5.81 -18.97
N PRO A 201 -10.01 -6.43 -17.77
CA PRO A 201 -11.11 -7.10 -17.06
C PRO A 201 -11.55 -6.43 -15.75
N ALA A 202 -10.74 -5.58 -15.11
CA ALA A 202 -10.92 -5.25 -13.68
C ALA A 202 -11.57 -3.88 -13.37
N LEU A 203 -11.72 -3.00 -14.37
CA LEU A 203 -12.11 -1.61 -14.13
C LEU A 203 -13.41 -1.20 -14.85
N ASP A 204 -14.26 -0.48 -14.13
CA ASP A 204 -15.39 0.26 -14.71
C ASP A 204 -14.90 1.44 -15.57
N SER A 205 -15.82 2.11 -16.27
CA SER A 205 -15.48 3.21 -17.18
C SER A 205 -14.78 4.38 -16.47
N ASN A 206 -15.17 4.68 -15.22
CA ASN A 206 -14.58 5.77 -14.45
C ASN A 206 -13.17 5.42 -13.96
N SER A 207 -12.99 4.23 -13.41
CA SER A 207 -11.71 3.70 -12.94
C SER A 207 -10.71 3.56 -14.09
N LYS A 208 -11.17 3.17 -15.28
CA LYS A 208 -10.35 3.20 -16.52
C LYS A 208 -9.86 4.61 -16.84
N THR A 209 -10.70 5.62 -16.65
CA THR A 209 -10.35 7.03 -16.89
C THR A 209 -9.34 7.53 -15.86
N LEU A 210 -9.55 7.23 -14.58
CA LEU A 210 -8.62 7.54 -13.50
C LEU A 210 -7.25 6.88 -13.72
N MET A 211 -7.23 5.59 -14.05
CA MET A 211 -6.00 4.86 -14.38
C MET A 211 -5.27 5.48 -15.58
N LYS A 212 -6.00 5.90 -16.62
CA LYS A 212 -5.41 6.59 -17.78
C LYS A 212 -4.83 7.95 -17.41
N SER A 213 -5.50 8.73 -16.55
CA SER A 213 -5.01 10.02 -16.07
C SER A 213 -3.73 9.84 -15.26
N LEU A 214 -3.75 8.95 -14.27
CA LEU A 214 -2.60 8.66 -13.42
C LEU A 214 -1.39 8.21 -14.25
N TRP A 215 -1.63 7.33 -15.23
CA TRP A 215 -0.55 6.85 -16.08
C TRP A 215 0.05 7.96 -16.96
N ARG A 216 -0.81 8.84 -17.47
CA ARG A 216 -0.38 10.01 -18.25
C ARG A 216 0.48 10.93 -17.37
N GLU A 217 0.03 11.24 -16.16
CA GLU A 217 0.79 12.04 -15.19
C GLU A 217 2.15 11.41 -14.87
N TYR A 218 2.19 10.09 -14.65
CA TYR A 218 3.44 9.34 -14.48
C TYR A 218 4.38 9.47 -15.69
N GLU A 219 3.87 9.39 -16.92
CA GLU A 219 4.70 9.50 -18.12
C GLU A 219 5.29 10.90 -18.31
N TYR A 220 4.56 11.96 -17.94
CA TYR A 220 5.03 13.34 -18.08
C TYR A 220 5.90 13.83 -16.92
N VAL A 221 5.57 13.43 -15.69
CA VAL A 221 6.21 13.94 -14.47
C VAL A 221 7.18 12.92 -13.87
N GLY A 222 6.82 11.63 -13.90
CA GLY A 222 7.55 10.57 -13.20
C GLY A 222 8.72 9.96 -13.99
N LYS A 223 8.78 10.14 -15.31
CA LYS A 223 9.92 9.74 -16.16
C LYS A 223 10.91 10.88 -16.45
N GLY A 224 10.59 12.10 -16.00
CA GLY A 224 11.40 13.32 -16.21
C GLY A 224 12.51 13.50 -15.18
#